data_AF-A0A1H1MLP5-F1
#
_entry.id   AF-A0A1H1MLP5-F1
#
_cell.length_a   1.000
_cell.length_b   1.000
_cell.length_c   1.000
_cell.angle_alpha   90.00
_cell.angle_beta   90.00
_cell.angle_gamma   90.00
#
_symmetry.space_group_name_H-M   'P 1'
#
loop_
_entity.id
_entity.type
_entity.pdbx_description
1 polymer ?
#
loop_
_entity_poly.entity_id
_entity_poly.type
_entity_poly.pdbx_seq_one_letter_code
_entity_poly.pdbx_strand_id
1 'polypeptide(L)'
;MSPETNPARHDRESVARTALALLDEVGLADLSMRRIAARLDVQPSALYWHVANKQELLADLADRITATVPDGAEGVLATARALRDALFAYRDGAELVLSTYALQLGSAHARDALVAALHAEGATHAEDRGAAILHFVLGHATLVQQRMHADSHGALPASGEVDVTAGLDRVFDLGVLALAGELSAPMTPRRARA
;
A
#
# COMPACT_ATOMS: atom_id res chain seq x y z
N MET A 1 -35.31 6.30 31.01
CA MET A 1 -33.85 6.51 30.91
C MET A 1 -33.38 5.84 29.65
N SER A 2 -33.26 6.62 28.57
CA SER A 2 -32.56 6.17 27.36
C SER A 2 -31.06 6.20 27.65
N PRO A 3 -30.27 5.21 27.19
CA PRO A 3 -28.83 5.28 27.37
C PRO A 3 -28.29 6.36 26.43
N GLU A 4 -27.73 7.41 27.01
CA GLU A 4 -26.95 8.40 26.29
C GLU A 4 -25.78 7.69 25.60
N THR A 5 -25.70 7.83 24.28
CA THR A 5 -24.60 7.30 23.48
C THR A 5 -23.35 8.08 23.87
N ASN A 6 -22.42 7.45 24.60
CA ASN A 6 -21.17 8.07 25.03
C ASN A 6 -20.38 8.59 23.79
N PRO A 7 -20.17 9.91 23.64
CA PRO A 7 -19.64 10.50 22.42
C PRO A 7 -18.12 10.33 22.23
N ALA A 8 -17.42 9.65 23.14
CA ALA A 8 -15.96 9.55 23.13
C ALA A 8 -15.42 8.12 23.29
N ARG A 9 -16.08 7.12 22.71
CA ARG A 9 -15.49 5.79 22.59
C ARG A 9 -14.75 5.69 21.26
N HIS A 10 -13.45 5.95 21.26
CA HIS A 10 -12.61 5.61 20.12
C HIS A 10 -12.69 4.11 19.91
N ASP A 11 -13.05 3.69 18.71
CA ASP A 11 -13.02 2.31 18.26
C ASP A 11 -11.87 2.10 17.28
N ARG A 12 -11.70 0.86 16.83
CA ARG A 12 -10.63 0.50 15.89
C ARG A 12 -10.69 1.33 14.59
N GLU A 13 -11.89 1.67 14.15
CA GLU A 13 -12.12 2.52 12.97
C GLU A 13 -11.59 3.94 13.19
N SER A 14 -11.93 4.56 14.33
CA SER A 14 -11.46 5.88 14.70
C SER A 14 -9.94 5.96 14.82
N VAL A 15 -9.30 4.91 15.37
CA VAL A 15 -7.84 4.78 15.43
C VAL A 15 -7.25 4.71 14.03
N ALA A 16 -7.75 3.82 13.18
CA ALA A 16 -7.22 3.63 11.83
C ALA A 16 -7.37 4.88 10.96
N ARG A 17 -8.56 5.50 10.95
CA ARG A 17 -8.83 6.75 10.22
C ARG A 17 -7.91 7.88 10.68
N THR A 18 -7.67 8.00 11.99
CA THR A 18 -6.77 9.03 12.53
C THR A 18 -5.32 8.75 12.16
N ALA A 19 -4.91 7.48 12.16
CA ALA A 19 -3.57 7.10 11.76
C ALA A 19 -3.31 7.33 10.25
N LEU A 20 -4.30 7.07 9.38
CA LEU A 20 -4.20 7.40 7.94
C LEU A 20 -4.13 8.92 7.70
N ALA A 21 -4.92 9.71 8.43
CA ALA A 21 -4.83 11.17 8.34
C ALA A 21 -3.44 11.68 8.82
N LEU A 22 -2.92 11.14 9.93
CA LEU A 22 -1.58 11.47 10.40
C LEU A 22 -0.49 11.00 9.43
N LEU A 23 -0.65 9.84 8.81
CA LEU A 23 0.28 9.34 7.79
C LEU A 23 0.42 10.37 6.65
N ASP A 24 -0.70 10.90 6.17
CA ASP A 24 -0.69 11.92 5.11
C ASP A 24 0.01 13.22 5.55
N GLU A 25 -0.24 13.65 6.80
CA GLU A 25 0.33 14.87 7.36
C GLU A 25 1.86 14.76 7.60
N VAL A 26 2.31 13.70 8.27
CA VAL A 26 3.69 13.62 8.81
C VAL A 26 4.56 12.56 8.13
N GLY A 27 3.97 11.64 7.37
CA GLY A 27 4.68 10.51 6.77
C GLY A 27 4.89 9.33 7.73
N LEU A 28 5.35 8.22 7.17
CA LEU A 28 5.44 6.93 7.86
C LEU A 28 6.50 6.93 8.98
N ALA A 29 7.65 7.55 8.72
CA ALA A 29 8.75 7.65 9.68
C ALA A 29 8.32 8.33 10.99
N ASP A 30 7.43 9.31 10.87
CA ASP A 30 6.93 10.11 11.98
C ASP A 30 5.60 9.60 12.57
N LEU A 31 4.95 8.61 11.94
CA LEU A 31 3.74 8.00 12.45
C LEU A 31 4.04 7.14 13.71
N SER A 32 3.48 7.53 14.85
CA SER A 32 3.71 6.84 16.14
C SER A 32 2.44 6.69 16.98
N MET A 33 2.39 5.64 17.81
CA MET A 33 1.27 5.40 18.74
C MET A 33 1.00 6.61 19.64
N ARG A 34 2.06 7.30 20.08
CA ARG A 34 1.93 8.52 20.90
C ARG A 34 1.29 9.68 20.15
N ARG A 35 1.67 9.92 18.89
CA ARG A 35 1.07 10.98 18.07
C ARG A 35 -0.39 10.67 17.74
N ILE A 36 -0.72 9.41 17.45
CA ILE A 36 -2.10 8.95 17.23
C ILE A 36 -2.94 9.19 18.49
N ALA A 37 -2.44 8.79 19.66
CA ALA A 37 -3.14 8.96 20.93
C ALA A 37 -3.37 10.44 21.26
N ALA A 38 -2.34 11.28 21.05
CA ALA A 38 -2.46 12.72 21.24
C ALA A 38 -3.49 13.36 20.31
N ARG A 39 -3.55 12.93 19.04
CA ARG A 39 -4.54 13.40 18.07
C ARG A 39 -5.98 12.99 18.42
N LEU A 40 -6.13 11.88 19.12
CA LEU A 40 -7.40 11.38 19.64
C LEU A 40 -7.73 11.89 21.06
N ASP A 41 -6.87 12.70 21.67
CA ASP A 41 -7.00 13.14 23.07
C ASP A 41 -7.15 11.98 24.08
N VAL A 42 -6.39 10.90 23.87
CA VAL A 42 -6.33 9.73 24.77
C VAL A 42 -4.90 9.40 25.19
N GLN A 43 -4.77 8.61 26.26
CA GLN A 43 -3.48 8.04 26.64
C GLN A 43 -3.05 6.94 25.64
N PRO A 44 -1.75 6.79 25.32
CA PRO A 44 -1.29 5.74 24.39
C PRO A 44 -1.71 4.32 24.79
N SER A 45 -1.81 4.05 26.09
CA SER A 45 -2.33 2.78 26.63
C SER A 45 -3.74 2.46 26.15
N ALA A 46 -4.58 3.47 25.89
CA ALA A 46 -5.93 3.29 25.40
C ALA A 46 -5.99 2.67 23.99
N LEU A 47 -4.99 2.97 23.13
CA LEU A 47 -4.94 2.43 21.78
C LEU A 47 -4.72 0.91 21.76
N TYR A 48 -4.00 0.39 22.74
CA TYR A 48 -3.66 -1.03 22.82
C TYR A 48 -4.85 -1.94 23.10
N TRP A 49 -6.00 -1.39 23.50
CA TRP A 49 -7.27 -2.13 23.56
C TRP A 49 -7.87 -2.42 22.18
N HIS A 50 -7.44 -1.71 21.14
CA HIS A 50 -7.96 -1.83 19.77
C HIS A 50 -6.98 -2.49 18.80
N VAL A 51 -5.67 -2.28 19.03
CA VAL A 51 -4.57 -2.81 18.21
C VAL A 51 -3.43 -3.25 19.12
N ALA A 52 -2.98 -4.51 19.05
CA ALA A 52 -2.08 -5.04 20.07
C ALA A 52 -0.67 -4.42 20.01
N ASN A 53 -0.27 -3.92 18.83
CA ASN A 53 1.01 -3.25 18.62
C ASN A 53 0.99 -2.37 17.36
N LYS A 54 2.10 -1.63 17.12
CA LYS A 54 2.25 -0.76 15.94
C LYS A 54 2.17 -1.56 14.63
N GLN A 55 2.71 -2.76 14.57
CA GLN A 55 2.72 -3.56 13.33
C GLN A 55 1.31 -4.03 12.96
N GLU A 56 0.50 -4.45 13.93
CA GLU A 56 -0.92 -4.76 13.69
C GLU A 56 -1.73 -3.54 13.25
N LEU A 57 -1.42 -2.36 13.77
CA LEU A 57 -2.03 -1.13 13.25
C LEU A 57 -1.62 -0.90 11.80
N LEU A 58 -0.32 -0.95 11.48
CA LEU A 58 0.16 -0.73 10.11
C LEU A 58 -0.43 -1.76 9.13
N ALA A 59 -0.55 -3.02 9.54
CA ALA A 59 -1.26 -4.07 8.82
C ALA A 59 -2.70 -3.66 8.47
N ASP A 60 -3.46 -3.23 9.48
CA ASP A 60 -4.85 -2.74 9.32
C ASP A 60 -4.92 -1.56 8.35
N LEU A 61 -3.96 -0.64 8.41
CA LEU A 61 -3.88 0.49 7.47
C LEU A 61 -3.58 0.03 6.04
N ALA A 62 -2.65 -0.92 5.86
CA ALA A 62 -2.30 -1.46 4.56
C ALA A 62 -3.50 -2.16 3.89
N ASP A 63 -4.24 -2.94 4.66
CA ASP A 63 -5.45 -3.61 4.19
C ASP A 63 -6.52 -2.56 3.79
N ARG A 64 -6.68 -1.48 4.56
CA ARG A 64 -7.61 -0.39 4.21
C ARG A 64 -7.21 0.37 2.95
N ILE A 65 -5.93 0.66 2.78
CA ILE A 65 -5.40 1.30 1.57
C ILE A 65 -5.74 0.42 0.36
N THR A 66 -5.45 -0.88 0.46
CA THR A 66 -5.62 -1.82 -0.66
C THR A 66 -7.05 -2.30 -0.87
N ALA A 67 -7.96 -2.13 0.09
CA ALA A 67 -9.37 -2.54 -0.01
C ALA A 67 -10.16 -1.83 -1.12
N THR A 68 -9.65 -0.71 -1.64
CA THR A 68 -10.27 0.03 -2.75
C THR A 68 -9.98 -0.59 -4.12
N VAL A 69 -9.04 -1.54 -4.19
CA VAL A 69 -8.67 -2.23 -5.43
C VAL A 69 -9.80 -3.17 -5.86
N PRO A 70 -10.34 -3.04 -7.09
CA PRO A 70 -11.38 -3.93 -7.59
C PRO A 70 -10.91 -5.39 -7.67
N ASP A 71 -11.85 -6.34 -7.65
CA ASP A 71 -11.58 -7.80 -7.63
C ASP A 71 -11.00 -8.38 -8.94
N GLY A 72 -10.44 -7.56 -9.81
CA GLY A 72 -9.79 -8.02 -11.05
C GLY A 72 -10.68 -8.07 -12.30
N ALA A 73 -11.96 -7.75 -12.19
CA ALA A 73 -12.94 -7.90 -13.28
C ALA A 73 -12.64 -7.04 -14.53
N GLU A 74 -11.94 -5.93 -14.36
CA GLU A 74 -11.56 -5.00 -15.44
C GLU A 74 -10.21 -5.35 -16.10
N GLY A 75 -9.61 -6.47 -15.71
CA GLY A 75 -8.33 -6.95 -16.23
C GLY A 75 -7.12 -6.49 -15.41
N VAL A 76 -5.97 -7.09 -15.71
CA VAL A 76 -4.77 -7.00 -14.87
C VAL A 76 -4.18 -5.59 -14.86
N LEU A 77 -4.18 -4.89 -16.00
CA LEU A 77 -3.67 -3.53 -16.09
C LEU A 77 -4.52 -2.53 -15.31
N ALA A 78 -5.86 -2.64 -15.42
CA ALA A 78 -6.78 -1.79 -14.67
C ALA A 78 -6.62 -2.02 -13.16
N THR A 79 -6.50 -3.29 -12.75
CA THR A 79 -6.28 -3.67 -11.34
C THR A 79 -4.96 -3.14 -10.81
N ALA A 80 -3.87 -3.25 -11.57
CA ALA A 80 -2.57 -2.72 -11.18
C ALA A 80 -2.58 -1.18 -11.06
N ARG A 81 -3.26 -0.48 -11.98
CA ARG A 81 -3.45 0.98 -11.89
C ARG A 81 -4.25 1.36 -10.65
N ALA A 82 -5.37 0.69 -10.38
CA ALA A 82 -6.17 0.92 -9.18
C ALA A 82 -5.36 0.70 -7.90
N LEU A 83 -4.52 -0.34 -7.85
CA LEU A 83 -3.58 -0.55 -6.75
C LEU A 83 -2.60 0.62 -6.61
N ARG A 84 -1.95 1.03 -7.70
CA ARG A 84 -1.02 2.17 -7.68
C ARG A 84 -1.71 3.45 -7.18
N ASP A 85 -2.90 3.73 -7.67
CA ASP A 85 -3.66 4.92 -7.29
C ASP A 85 -4.06 4.87 -5.81
N ALA A 86 -4.42 3.69 -5.30
CA ALA A 86 -4.66 3.46 -3.88
C ALA A 86 -3.41 3.73 -3.02
N LEU A 87 -2.22 3.29 -3.46
CA LEU A 87 -0.95 3.58 -2.77
C LEU A 87 -0.62 5.08 -2.75
N PHE A 88 -1.01 5.81 -3.80
CA PHE A 88 -0.80 7.27 -3.91
C PHE A 88 -1.84 8.10 -3.15
N ALA A 89 -2.93 7.49 -2.67
CA ALA A 89 -3.94 8.19 -1.87
C ALA A 89 -3.41 8.71 -0.52
N TYR A 90 -2.25 8.22 -0.06
CA TYR A 90 -1.62 8.64 1.18
C TYR A 90 -0.12 8.84 0.99
N ARG A 91 0.44 9.88 1.63
CA ARG A 91 1.89 10.03 1.80
C ARG A 91 2.50 8.75 2.38
N ASP A 92 3.61 8.30 1.79
CA ASP A 92 4.32 7.07 2.17
C ASP A 92 3.45 5.79 2.15
N GLY A 93 2.28 5.82 1.48
CA GLY A 93 1.37 4.68 1.37
C GLY A 93 2.02 3.47 0.70
N ALA A 94 2.86 3.68 -0.31
CA ALA A 94 3.61 2.60 -0.96
C ALA A 94 4.62 1.95 0.00
N GLU A 95 5.33 2.75 0.79
CA GLU A 95 6.31 2.27 1.77
C GLU A 95 5.63 1.51 2.93
N LEU A 96 4.48 2.00 3.39
CA LEU A 96 3.69 1.34 4.42
C LEU A 96 3.25 -0.06 3.94
N VAL A 97 2.62 -0.14 2.77
CA VAL A 97 2.12 -1.41 2.22
C VAL A 97 3.27 -2.36 1.89
N LEU A 98 4.39 -1.85 1.33
CA LEU A 98 5.58 -2.67 1.09
C LEU A 98 6.14 -3.27 2.38
N SER A 99 6.22 -2.47 3.46
CA SER A 99 6.76 -2.90 4.74
C SER A 99 5.90 -3.98 5.41
N THR A 100 4.57 -3.82 5.40
CA THR A 100 3.67 -4.82 5.99
C THR A 100 3.61 -6.10 5.15
N TYR A 101 3.65 -5.97 3.82
CA TYR A 101 3.75 -7.10 2.90
C TYR A 101 5.03 -7.91 3.14
N ALA A 102 6.18 -7.24 3.31
CA ALA A 102 7.46 -7.90 3.59
C ALA A 102 7.45 -8.69 4.92
N LEU A 103 6.66 -8.23 5.89
CA LEU A 103 6.45 -8.92 7.17
C LEU A 103 5.35 -9.98 7.13
N GLN A 104 4.70 -10.18 5.98
CA GLN A 104 3.55 -11.08 5.79
C GLN A 104 2.34 -10.69 6.66
N LEU A 105 2.14 -9.38 6.87
CA LEU A 105 1.11 -8.81 7.75
C LEU A 105 0.03 -8.01 6.98
N GLY A 106 -0.30 -8.34 5.73
CA GLY A 106 -1.41 -7.68 5.01
C GLY A 106 -1.33 -7.79 3.50
N SER A 107 -2.15 -7.00 2.80
CA SER A 107 -2.19 -6.89 1.32
C SER A 107 -2.60 -8.16 0.58
N ALA A 108 -3.28 -9.09 1.27
CA ALA A 108 -3.81 -10.30 0.63
C ALA A 108 -4.78 -9.94 -0.49
N HIS A 109 -5.67 -8.96 -0.25
CA HIS A 109 -6.68 -8.49 -1.20
C HIS A 109 -6.07 -8.02 -2.53
N ALA A 110 -5.09 -7.13 -2.50
CA ALA A 110 -4.45 -6.62 -3.72
C ALA A 110 -3.78 -7.74 -4.54
N ARG A 111 -3.14 -8.71 -3.87
CA ARG A 111 -2.57 -9.88 -4.54
C ARG A 111 -3.67 -10.73 -5.18
N ASP A 112 -4.72 -11.03 -4.42
CA ASP A 112 -5.82 -11.89 -4.87
C ASP A 112 -6.56 -11.26 -6.06
N ALA A 113 -6.77 -9.94 -6.06
CA ALA A 113 -7.34 -9.21 -7.20
C ALA A 113 -6.48 -9.34 -8.47
N LEU A 114 -5.16 -9.18 -8.36
CA LEU A 114 -4.24 -9.34 -9.49
C LEU A 114 -4.24 -10.79 -10.03
N VAL A 115 -4.25 -11.77 -9.13
CA VAL A 115 -4.32 -13.19 -9.49
C VAL A 115 -5.67 -13.52 -10.16
N ALA A 116 -6.77 -12.99 -9.65
CA ALA A 116 -8.10 -13.16 -10.22
C ALA A 116 -8.19 -12.57 -11.64
N ALA A 117 -7.66 -11.37 -11.85
CA ALA A 117 -7.58 -10.74 -13.17
C ALA A 117 -6.78 -11.60 -14.17
N LEU A 118 -5.61 -12.10 -13.74
CA LEU A 118 -4.78 -12.99 -14.56
C LEU A 118 -5.51 -14.29 -14.91
N HIS A 119 -6.22 -14.91 -13.97
CA HIS A 119 -7.03 -16.11 -14.26
C HIS A 119 -8.14 -15.82 -15.26
N ALA A 120 -8.83 -14.69 -15.14
CA ALA A 120 -9.89 -14.29 -16.08
C ALA A 120 -9.35 -14.09 -17.50
N GLU A 121 -8.09 -13.66 -17.64
CA GLU A 121 -7.38 -13.52 -18.91
C GLU A 121 -6.73 -14.82 -19.42
N GLY A 122 -6.88 -15.93 -18.70
CA GLY A 122 -6.32 -17.24 -19.10
C GLY A 122 -4.81 -17.38 -18.89
N ALA A 123 -4.22 -16.56 -18.02
CA ALA A 123 -2.80 -16.60 -17.71
C ALA A 123 -2.38 -17.95 -17.09
N THR A 124 -1.26 -18.50 -17.58
CA THR A 124 -0.52 -19.53 -16.84
C THR A 124 0.30 -18.89 -15.71
N HIS A 125 0.57 -19.64 -14.63
CA HIS A 125 1.34 -19.18 -13.47
C HIS A 125 0.79 -17.88 -12.84
N ALA A 126 -0.54 -17.76 -12.75
CA ALA A 126 -1.21 -16.54 -12.30
C ALA A 126 -0.75 -16.08 -10.91
N GLU A 127 -0.45 -17.01 -10.01
CA GLU A 127 0.00 -16.74 -8.65
C GLU A 127 1.38 -16.09 -8.62
N ASP A 128 2.36 -16.69 -9.29
CA ASP A 128 3.73 -16.16 -9.37
C ASP A 128 3.77 -14.81 -10.10
N ARG A 129 2.94 -14.68 -11.15
CA ARG A 129 2.84 -13.45 -11.94
C ARG A 129 2.11 -12.35 -11.19
N GLY A 130 1.04 -12.68 -10.47
CA GLY A 130 0.35 -11.74 -9.58
C GLY A 130 1.28 -11.22 -8.48
N ALA A 131 2.12 -12.09 -7.91
CA ALA A 131 3.16 -11.68 -6.96
C ALA A 131 4.21 -10.77 -7.62
N ALA A 132 4.71 -11.12 -8.81
CA ALA A 132 5.67 -10.30 -9.55
C ALA A 132 5.12 -8.92 -9.89
N ILE A 133 3.86 -8.84 -10.32
CA ILE A 133 3.18 -7.56 -10.59
C ILE A 133 3.03 -6.76 -9.29
N LEU A 134 2.60 -7.39 -8.19
CA LEU A 134 2.50 -6.70 -6.90
C LEU A 134 3.86 -6.11 -6.47
N HIS A 135 4.95 -6.88 -6.57
CA HIS A 135 6.30 -6.39 -6.25
C HIS A 135 6.71 -5.23 -7.16
N PHE A 136 6.42 -5.33 -8.46
CA PHE A 136 6.66 -4.25 -9.41
C PHE A 136 5.88 -2.98 -9.04
N VAL A 137 4.58 -3.09 -8.75
CA VAL A 137 3.73 -1.96 -8.37
C VAL A 137 4.24 -1.29 -7.10
N LEU A 138 4.56 -2.08 -6.06
CA LEU A 138 5.09 -1.55 -4.79
C LEU A 138 6.44 -0.85 -4.98
N GLY A 139 7.35 -1.44 -5.76
CA GLY A 139 8.65 -0.85 -6.06
C GLY A 139 8.54 0.42 -6.89
N HIS A 140 7.69 0.41 -7.92
CA HIS A 140 7.42 1.56 -8.76
C HIS A 140 6.81 2.71 -7.96
N ALA A 141 5.74 2.44 -7.20
CA ALA A 141 5.06 3.45 -6.40
C ALA A 141 5.99 4.04 -5.32
N THR A 142 6.80 3.20 -4.66
CA THR A 142 7.82 3.68 -3.71
C THR A 142 8.82 4.62 -4.39
N LEU A 143 9.33 4.27 -5.57
CA LEU A 143 10.24 5.14 -6.33
C LEU A 143 9.59 6.49 -6.67
N VAL A 144 8.34 6.48 -7.13
CA VAL A 144 7.59 7.71 -7.47
C VAL A 144 7.43 8.60 -6.24
N GLN A 145 6.96 8.06 -5.12
CA GLN A 145 6.78 8.83 -3.87
C GLN A 145 8.11 9.40 -3.36
N GLN A 146 9.21 8.62 -3.42
CA GLN A 146 10.53 9.09 -3.01
C GLN A 146 11.04 10.23 -3.89
N ARG A 147 10.77 10.20 -5.21
CA ARG A 147 11.09 11.32 -6.11
C ARG A 147 10.29 12.57 -5.79
N MET A 148 8.98 12.44 -5.61
CA MET A 148 8.12 13.56 -5.21
C MET A 148 8.58 14.17 -3.89
N HIS A 149 8.97 13.34 -2.92
CA HIS A 149 9.49 13.80 -1.64
C HIS A 149 10.81 14.55 -1.80
N ALA A 150 11.77 13.98 -2.55
CA ALA A 150 13.06 14.62 -2.82
C ALA A 150 12.89 15.96 -3.55
N ASP A 151 11.96 16.06 -4.50
CA ASP A 151 11.64 17.30 -5.21
C ASP A 151 11.05 18.36 -4.28
N SER A 152 10.10 17.98 -3.43
CA SER A 152 9.49 18.89 -2.45
C SER A 152 10.51 19.52 -1.48
N HIS A 153 11.65 18.86 -1.29
CA HIS A 153 12.78 19.32 -0.47
C HIS A 153 13.89 20.01 -1.28
N GLY A 154 13.75 20.15 -2.60
CA GLY A 154 14.76 20.73 -3.49
C GLY A 154 16.05 19.89 -3.58
N ALA A 155 15.97 18.59 -3.30
CA ALA A 155 17.11 17.68 -3.26
C ALA A 155 17.44 17.08 -4.64
N LEU A 156 16.60 17.30 -5.66
CA LEU A 156 16.85 16.86 -7.02
C LEU A 156 17.58 17.93 -7.83
N PRO A 157 18.42 17.53 -8.81
CA PRO A 157 19.06 18.49 -9.71
C PRO A 157 17.97 19.30 -10.43
N ALA A 158 18.18 20.61 -10.61
CA ALA A 158 17.26 21.46 -11.37
C ALA A 158 17.24 21.03 -12.85
N SER A 159 16.45 20.02 -13.19
CA SER A 159 16.31 19.48 -14.53
C SER A 159 15.12 20.10 -15.24
N GLY A 160 15.20 21.41 -15.53
CA GLY A 160 14.22 22.13 -16.35
C GLY A 160 12.78 22.16 -15.81
N GLU A 161 11.84 22.63 -16.63
CA GLU A 161 10.40 22.78 -16.30
C GLU A 161 9.60 21.46 -16.26
N VAL A 162 10.27 20.30 -16.36
CA VAL A 162 9.61 19.00 -16.51
C VAL A 162 9.41 18.35 -15.15
N ASP A 163 8.19 17.91 -14.88
CA ASP A 163 7.81 17.17 -13.66
C ASP A 163 8.72 15.95 -13.40
N VAL A 164 9.13 15.74 -12.15
CA VAL A 164 10.09 14.70 -11.74
C VAL A 164 9.59 13.26 -11.92
N THR A 165 8.28 13.11 -12.13
CA THR A 165 7.60 11.84 -12.39
C THR A 165 7.18 11.68 -13.85
N ALA A 166 7.48 12.66 -14.72
CA ALA A 166 7.09 12.64 -16.12
C ALA A 166 7.51 11.34 -16.83
N GLY A 167 6.54 10.70 -17.48
CA GLY A 167 6.73 9.45 -18.22
C GLY A 167 6.71 8.17 -17.37
N LEU A 168 6.68 8.26 -16.03
CA LEU A 168 6.62 7.07 -15.18
C LEU A 168 5.31 6.30 -15.35
N ASP A 169 4.20 6.93 -15.71
CA ASP A 169 2.94 6.25 -16.07
C ASP A 169 3.11 5.29 -17.24
N ARG A 170 3.82 5.71 -18.28
CA ARG A 170 4.08 4.84 -19.44
C ARG A 170 4.99 3.67 -19.05
N VAL A 171 6.01 3.93 -18.21
CA VAL A 171 6.90 2.87 -17.71
C VAL A 171 6.13 1.88 -16.85
N PHE A 172 5.21 2.35 -16.03
CA PHE A 172 4.30 1.53 -15.23
C PHE A 172 3.47 0.60 -16.12
N ASP A 173 2.74 1.16 -17.07
CA ASP A 173 1.88 0.39 -17.97
C ASP A 173 2.66 -0.66 -18.76
N LEU A 174 3.82 -0.28 -19.31
CA LEU A 174 4.69 -1.21 -20.05
C LEU A 174 5.20 -2.34 -19.15
N GLY A 175 5.57 -2.04 -17.91
CA GLY A 175 6.03 -3.04 -16.94
C GLY A 175 4.93 -4.02 -16.56
N VAL A 176 3.73 -3.53 -16.25
CA VAL A 176 2.57 -4.39 -15.96
C VAL A 176 2.23 -5.26 -17.16
N LEU A 177 2.14 -4.69 -18.37
CA LEU A 177 1.83 -5.44 -19.59
C LEU A 177 2.89 -6.50 -19.91
N ALA A 178 4.17 -6.21 -19.69
CA ALA A 178 5.24 -7.19 -19.87
C ALA A 178 5.12 -8.36 -18.88
N LEU A 179 4.75 -8.09 -17.62
CA LEU A 179 4.50 -9.11 -16.59
C LEU A 179 3.18 -9.87 -16.80
N ALA A 180 2.21 -9.21 -17.42
CA ALA A 180 0.91 -9.74 -17.84
C ALA A 180 0.93 -10.51 -19.17
N GLY A 181 2.02 -10.43 -19.95
CA GLY A 181 2.21 -11.23 -21.16
C GLY A 181 2.54 -12.70 -20.88
N GLU A 182 2.68 -13.50 -21.94
CA GLU A 182 3.22 -14.85 -21.83
C GLU A 182 4.67 -14.80 -21.32
N LEU A 183 4.88 -15.21 -20.06
CA LEU A 183 6.19 -15.30 -19.44
C LEU A 183 6.47 -16.75 -19.07
N SER A 184 7.65 -17.25 -19.48
CA SER A 184 8.18 -18.53 -19.00
C SER A 184 9.48 -18.29 -18.26
N ALA A 185 9.55 -18.74 -17.00
CA ALA A 185 10.79 -18.88 -16.26
C ALA A 185 10.84 -20.29 -15.64
N PRO A 186 12.02 -20.93 -15.59
CA PRO A 186 12.14 -22.21 -14.89
C PRO A 186 11.82 -22.03 -13.40
N MET A 187 11.10 -22.98 -12.79
CA MET A 187 10.86 -22.98 -11.35
C MET A 187 12.20 -22.89 -10.60
N THR A 188 12.35 -21.88 -9.75
CA THR A 188 13.54 -21.78 -8.90
C THR A 188 13.37 -22.72 -7.71
N PRO A 189 14.30 -23.66 -7.46
CA PRO A 189 14.19 -24.57 -6.33
C PRO A 189 14.17 -23.80 -5.01
N ARG A 190 13.34 -24.25 -4.05
CA ARG A 190 13.26 -23.64 -2.72
C ARG A 190 14.65 -23.69 -2.06
N ARG A 191 15.23 -22.53 -1.76
CA ARG A 191 16.44 -22.45 -0.94
C ARG A 191 16.08 -22.84 0.50
N ALA A 192 16.81 -23.79 1.08
CA ALA A 192 16.69 -24.08 2.50
C ALA A 192 17.10 -22.83 3.31
N ARG A 193 16.41 -22.56 4.42
CA ARG A 193 16.87 -21.56 5.38
C ARG A 193 18.22 -22.03 5.95
N ALA A 194 19.22 -21.14 5.90
CA ALA A 194 20.49 -21.32 6.61
C ALA A 194 20.28 -21.17 8.12
#